data_AF-A0A7V9MS71-F1
#
_entry.id   AF-A0A7V9MS71-F1
#
_cell.length_a   1.000
_cell.length_b   1.000
_cell.length_c   1.000
_cell.angle_alpha   90.00
_cell.angle_beta   90.00
_cell.angle_gamma   90.00
#
_symmetry.space_group_name_H-M   'P 1'
#
loop_
_entity.id
_entity.type
_entity.pdbx_description
1 polymer ?
#
loop_
_entity_poly.entity_id
_entity_poly.type
_entity_poly.pdbx_seq_one_letter_code
_entity_poly.pdbx_strand_id
1 'polypeptide(L)'
;MPRPRVLVPLLSAAAPLVFVAQVFSVTDVATWHNDQARTGANTTEAILNPTNVNSTQFGKVFSIPVDGKVDAQPLIVSNVNLSGTPGGATRNLVFIATEHDSVYACDADDGSIIWQKSLLKAG
;
A
#
# COMPACT_ATOMS: atom_id res chain seq x y z
N MET A 1 61.99 -42.79 -5.57
CA MET A 1 61.50 -41.50 -6.09
C MET A 1 60.05 -41.29 -5.67
N PRO A 2 59.73 -40.34 -4.76
CA PRO A 2 58.35 -39.89 -4.52
C PRO A 2 57.98 -38.70 -5.43
N ARG A 3 56.71 -38.66 -5.86
CA ARG A 3 56.12 -37.71 -6.84
C ARG A 3 55.88 -36.31 -6.24
N PRO A 4 55.95 -35.23 -7.04
CA PRO A 4 55.67 -33.87 -6.58
C PRO A 4 54.16 -33.67 -6.36
N ARG A 5 53.80 -33.08 -5.22
CA ARG A 5 52.43 -32.63 -4.91
C ARG A 5 52.29 -31.18 -5.38
N VAL A 6 51.43 -30.94 -6.37
CA VAL A 6 51.02 -29.59 -6.78
C VAL A 6 49.87 -29.16 -5.86
N LEU A 7 50.07 -28.08 -5.11
CA LEU A 7 49.03 -27.45 -4.32
C LEU A 7 48.35 -26.38 -5.20
N VAL A 8 47.10 -26.62 -5.59
CA VAL A 8 46.27 -25.60 -6.27
C VAL A 8 45.55 -24.81 -5.18
N PRO A 9 45.75 -23.48 -5.07
CA PRO A 9 44.99 -22.68 -4.12
C PRO A 9 43.57 -22.51 -4.65
N LEU A 10 42.57 -22.93 -3.86
CA LEU A 10 41.17 -22.65 -4.15
C LEU A 10 40.92 -21.18 -3.79
N LEU A 11 40.90 -20.30 -4.80
CA LEU A 11 40.50 -18.91 -4.61
C LEU A 11 38.97 -18.88 -4.46
N SER A 12 38.47 -18.71 -3.23
CA SER A 12 37.05 -18.47 -2.99
C SER A 12 36.73 -17.03 -3.34
N ALA A 13 36.05 -16.81 -4.47
CA ALA A 13 35.51 -15.50 -4.83
C ALA A 13 34.19 -15.28 -4.07
N ALA A 14 34.18 -14.38 -3.09
CA ALA A 14 32.95 -13.91 -2.48
C ALA A 14 32.26 -12.93 -3.45
N ALA A 15 31.13 -13.33 -4.05
CA ALA A 15 30.32 -12.44 -4.86
C ALA A 15 29.51 -11.49 -3.96
N PRO A 16 29.47 -10.17 -4.24
CA PRO A 16 28.66 -9.25 -3.46
C PRO A 16 27.17 -9.53 -3.70
N LEU A 17 26.41 -9.75 -2.63
CA LEU A 17 24.94 -9.76 -2.68
C LEU A 17 24.46 -8.33 -2.98
N VAL A 18 23.96 -8.11 -4.19
CA VAL A 18 23.25 -6.88 -4.56
C VAL A 18 21.77 -7.08 -4.23
N PHE A 19 21.28 -6.41 -3.18
CA PHE A 19 19.85 -6.33 -2.91
C PHE A 19 19.23 -5.27 -3.84
N VAL A 20 18.47 -5.72 -4.84
CA VAL A 20 17.61 -4.83 -5.63
C VAL A 20 16.30 -4.68 -4.87
N ALA A 21 16.06 -3.49 -4.29
CA ALA A 21 14.75 -3.17 -3.74
C ALA A 21 13.74 -3.08 -4.90
N GLN A 22 12.72 -3.95 -4.89
CA GLN A 22 11.60 -3.84 -5.82
C GLN A 22 10.73 -2.67 -5.34
N VAL A 23 10.69 -1.58 -6.12
CA VAL A 23 9.75 -0.48 -5.88
C VAL A 23 8.46 -0.83 -6.61
N PHE A 24 7.46 -1.30 -5.88
CA PHE A 24 6.12 -1.45 -6.43
C PHE A 24 5.43 -0.10 -6.41
N SER A 25 4.98 0.38 -7.56
CA SER A 25 4.10 1.55 -7.60
C SER A 25 2.76 1.14 -7.00
N VAL A 26 2.33 1.85 -5.96
CA VAL A 26 0.93 1.74 -5.50
C VAL A 26 0.03 2.16 -6.67
N THR A 27 -1.01 1.38 -6.90
CA THR A 27 -2.00 1.67 -7.95
C THR A 27 -3.13 2.48 -7.32
N ASP A 28 -3.34 3.70 -7.82
CA ASP A 28 -4.44 4.54 -7.37
C ASP A 28 -5.79 3.93 -7.77
N VAL A 29 -6.77 4.07 -6.89
CA VAL A 29 -8.17 3.73 -7.11
C VAL A 29 -8.96 5.02 -7.00
N ALA A 30 -8.87 5.85 -8.04
CA ALA A 30 -9.41 7.22 -8.04
C ALA A 30 -10.90 7.30 -8.45
N THR A 31 -11.49 6.19 -8.89
CA THR A 31 -12.90 6.12 -9.32
C THR A 31 -13.52 4.79 -8.90
N TRP A 32 -14.85 4.76 -8.87
CA TRP A 32 -15.60 3.53 -8.68
C TRP A 32 -15.25 2.52 -9.79
N HIS A 33 -14.97 1.28 -9.39
CA HIS A 33 -14.52 0.19 -10.26
C HIS A 33 -13.21 0.45 -11.03
N ASN A 34 -12.25 1.12 -10.38
CA ASN A 34 -10.82 1.22 -10.73
C ASN A 34 -10.48 2.01 -12.00
N ASP A 35 -11.32 1.98 -13.03
CA ASP A 35 -11.07 2.62 -14.32
C ASP A 35 -12.36 3.14 -14.96
N GLN A 36 -12.23 3.89 -16.05
CA GLN A 36 -13.35 4.49 -16.77
C GLN A 36 -14.29 3.46 -17.42
N ALA A 37 -13.80 2.25 -17.72
CA ALA A 37 -14.59 1.14 -18.22
C ALA A 37 -15.28 0.35 -17.08
N ARG A 38 -14.97 0.67 -15.81
CA ARG A 38 -15.55 0.10 -14.60
C ARG A 38 -15.36 -1.41 -14.50
N THR A 39 -14.16 -1.86 -14.86
CA THR A 39 -13.83 -3.29 -14.85
C THR A 39 -13.74 -3.88 -13.44
N GLY A 40 -13.42 -3.05 -12.44
CA GLY A 40 -13.18 -3.49 -11.06
C GLY A 40 -11.88 -4.25 -10.86
N ALA A 41 -10.97 -4.26 -11.84
CA ALA A 41 -9.71 -4.98 -11.78
C ALA A 41 -8.52 -4.05 -11.46
N ASN A 42 -7.61 -4.50 -10.59
CA ASN A 42 -6.27 -3.94 -10.46
C ASN A 42 -5.29 -4.79 -11.29
N THR A 43 -5.09 -4.44 -12.55
CA THR A 43 -4.23 -5.20 -13.48
C THR A 43 -2.73 -5.01 -13.26
N THR A 44 -2.35 -4.12 -12.35
CA THR A 44 -0.96 -3.82 -11.97
C THR A 44 -0.58 -4.40 -10.60
N GLU A 45 -1.43 -5.22 -9.98
CA GLU A 45 -1.13 -5.93 -8.73
C GLU A 45 0.04 -6.92 -8.93
N ALA A 46 1.08 -6.78 -8.11
CA ALA A 46 2.30 -7.59 -8.21
C ALA A 46 2.75 -8.18 -6.86
N ILE A 47 2.08 -7.82 -5.76
CA ILE A 47 2.47 -8.21 -4.40
C ILE A 47 1.66 -9.43 -3.98
N LEU A 48 0.32 -9.32 -4.04
CA LEU A 48 -0.60 -10.38 -3.61
C LEU A 48 -0.84 -11.37 -4.75
N ASN A 49 -0.78 -12.66 -4.44
CA ASN A 49 -1.00 -13.75 -5.38
C ASN A 49 -1.54 -15.00 -4.65
N PRO A 50 -2.01 -16.03 -5.37
CA PRO A 50 -2.63 -17.20 -4.75
C PRO A 50 -1.74 -17.97 -3.76
N THR A 51 -0.41 -17.83 -3.84
CA THR A 51 0.50 -18.54 -2.94
C THR A 51 0.69 -17.81 -1.59
N ASN A 52 0.53 -16.48 -1.55
CA ASN A 52 0.77 -15.68 -0.35
C ASN A 52 -0.50 -15.11 0.31
N VAL A 53 -1.66 -15.19 -0.35
CA VAL A 53 -2.96 -14.93 0.28
C VAL A 53 -3.40 -16.18 1.05
N ASN A 54 -2.78 -16.38 2.22
CA ASN A 54 -3.08 -17.46 3.14
C ASN A 54 -3.06 -16.97 4.60
N SER A 55 -3.59 -17.75 5.54
CA SER A 55 -3.75 -17.34 6.94
C SER A 55 -2.46 -17.06 7.70
N THR A 56 -1.30 -17.42 7.16
CA THR A 56 0.00 -17.18 7.80
C THR A 56 0.69 -15.90 7.31
N GLN A 57 0.32 -15.42 6.13
CA GLN A 57 0.98 -14.30 5.45
C GLN A 57 0.04 -13.13 5.15
N PHE A 58 -1.27 -13.37 5.14
CA PHE A 58 -2.29 -12.38 4.86
C PHE A 58 -3.25 -12.25 6.04
N GLY A 59 -3.50 -11.02 6.45
CA GLY A 59 -4.34 -10.72 7.61
C GLY A 59 -4.73 -9.25 7.70
N LYS A 60 -5.58 -8.94 8.69
CA LYS A 60 -6.03 -7.58 8.95
C LYS A 60 -4.86 -6.70 9.42
N VAL A 61 -4.64 -5.58 8.73
CA VAL A 61 -3.59 -4.61 9.08
C VAL A 61 -4.06 -3.58 10.11
N PHE A 62 -5.26 -3.00 9.91
CA PHE A 62 -5.85 -2.02 10.83
C PHE A 62 -7.38 -1.98 10.66
N SER A 63 -8.03 -1.15 11.48
CA SER A 63 -9.46 -0.85 11.44
C SER A 63 -9.65 0.64 11.69
N ILE A 64 -10.45 1.31 10.87
CA ILE A 64 -10.73 2.74 11.03
C ILE A 64 -12.15 2.89 11.59
N PRO A 65 -12.33 3.48 12.79
CA PRO A 65 -13.66 3.78 13.30
C PRO A 65 -14.24 4.97 12.52
N VAL A 66 -15.44 4.79 11.97
CA VAL A 66 -16.19 5.84 11.29
C VAL A 66 -17.60 5.94 11.87
N ASP A 67 -18.27 7.07 11.63
CA ASP A 67 -19.54 7.42 12.25
C ASP A 67 -20.77 6.73 11.67
N GLY A 68 -20.68 6.12 10.49
CA GLY A 68 -21.81 5.45 9.82
C GLY A 68 -21.37 4.27 8.97
N LYS A 69 -22.33 3.60 8.31
CA LYS A 69 -22.00 2.52 7.38
C LYS A 69 -21.26 3.06 6.16
N VAL A 70 -20.38 2.22 5.61
CA VAL A 70 -19.58 2.52 4.42
C VAL A 70 -20.07 1.62 3.29
N ASP A 71 -21.07 2.09 2.55
CA ASP A 71 -21.60 1.40 1.37
C ASP A 71 -20.87 1.81 0.09
N ALA A 72 -20.22 2.98 0.10
CA ALA A 72 -19.39 3.45 -0.99
C ALA A 72 -18.06 2.69 -1.04
N GLN A 73 -17.53 2.46 -2.24
CA GLN A 73 -16.16 1.98 -2.43
C GLN A 73 -15.17 3.03 -1.91
N PRO A 74 -14.30 2.71 -0.93
CA PRO A 74 -13.21 3.59 -0.56
C PRO A 74 -12.27 3.85 -1.74
N LEU A 75 -11.84 5.09 -1.90
CA LEU A 75 -10.93 5.50 -2.98
C LEU A 75 -9.52 5.70 -2.43
N ILE A 76 -8.50 5.32 -3.20
CA ILE A 76 -7.09 5.40 -2.77
C ILE A 76 -6.32 6.29 -3.74
N VAL A 77 -5.53 7.23 -3.20
CA VAL A 77 -4.61 8.06 -3.97
C VAL A 77 -3.24 8.10 -3.27
N SER A 78 -2.20 7.79 -4.01
CA SER A 78 -0.84 7.65 -3.48
C SER A 78 -0.08 8.97 -3.55
N ASN A 79 0.92 9.12 -2.68
CA ASN A 79 1.86 10.26 -2.72
C ASN A 79 1.21 11.65 -2.70
N VAL A 80 0.11 11.81 -1.97
CA VAL A 80 -0.56 13.11 -1.80
C VAL A 80 0.28 14.01 -0.90
N ASN A 81 0.69 15.16 -1.43
CA ASN A 81 1.49 16.14 -0.69
C ASN A 81 0.58 16.97 0.24
N LEU A 82 0.70 16.77 1.55
CA LEU A 82 -0.02 17.52 2.58
C LEU A 82 0.81 18.62 3.24
N SER A 83 1.96 19.02 2.68
CA SER A 83 2.88 20.02 3.29
C SER A 83 2.23 21.37 3.63
N GLY A 84 1.06 21.69 3.08
CA GLY A 84 0.27 22.88 3.43
C GLY A 84 -0.73 22.71 4.60
N THR A 85 -0.82 21.53 5.23
CA THR A 85 -1.74 21.26 6.35
C THR A 85 -0.99 21.02 7.67
N PRO A 86 -1.64 21.20 8.83
CA PRO A 86 -1.05 20.76 10.10
C PRO A 86 -0.65 19.28 10.05
N GLY A 87 0.58 18.95 10.45
CA GLY A 87 1.13 17.58 10.31
C GLY A 87 1.62 17.22 8.91
N GLY A 88 1.79 18.22 8.03
CA GLY A 88 2.00 18.05 6.60
C GLY A 88 3.19 17.17 6.21
N ALA A 89 2.88 16.09 5.51
CA ALA A 89 3.84 15.19 4.89
C ALA A 89 3.19 14.50 3.69
N THR A 90 3.99 13.92 2.80
CA THR A 90 3.45 13.11 1.71
C THR A 90 2.90 11.81 2.28
N ARG A 91 1.66 11.47 1.90
CA ARG A 91 0.93 10.29 2.38
C ARG A 91 0.19 9.57 1.25
N ASN A 92 -0.06 8.28 1.44
CA ASN A 92 -1.08 7.57 0.70
C ASN A 92 -2.40 7.78 1.43
N LEU A 93 -3.44 8.19 0.71
CA LEU A 93 -4.74 8.51 1.30
C LEU A 93 -5.78 7.51 0.89
N VAL A 94 -6.58 7.07 1.86
CA VAL A 94 -7.87 6.42 1.62
C VAL A 94 -8.99 7.40 1.98
N PHE A 95 -9.91 7.60 1.04
CA PHE A 95 -11.10 8.42 1.22
C PHE A 95 -12.30 7.51 1.48
N ILE A 96 -13.03 7.79 2.56
CA ILE A 96 -14.17 6.99 3.02
C ILE A 96 -15.38 7.90 3.15
N ALA A 97 -16.49 7.52 2.53
CA ALA A 97 -17.78 8.19 2.68
C ALA A 97 -18.74 7.30 3.48
N THR A 98 -19.49 7.89 4.41
CA THR A 98 -20.45 7.17 5.27
C THR A 98 -21.89 7.58 4.98
N GLU A 99 -22.85 6.74 5.38
CA GLU A 99 -24.30 7.04 5.33
C GLU A 99 -24.72 8.25 6.18
N HIS A 100 -23.84 8.82 7.01
CA HIS A 100 -24.09 10.05 7.77
C HIS A 100 -23.67 11.32 7.02
N ASP A 101 -23.45 11.23 5.71
CA ASP A 101 -22.93 12.32 4.88
C ASP A 101 -21.57 12.85 5.40
N SER A 102 -20.77 11.98 6.04
CA SER A 102 -19.40 12.26 6.42
C SER A 102 -18.41 11.72 5.39
N VAL A 103 -17.39 12.51 5.09
CA VAL A 103 -16.21 12.09 4.32
C VAL A 103 -14.98 12.13 5.22
N TYR A 104 -14.16 11.11 5.15
CA TYR A 104 -12.88 11.01 5.85
C TYR A 104 -11.76 10.94 4.83
N ALA A 105 -10.62 11.57 5.16
CA ALA A 105 -9.33 11.14 4.62
C ALA A 105 -8.53 10.51 5.74
N CYS A 106 -8.05 9.31 5.47
CA CYS A 106 -7.20 8.57 6.39
C CYS A 106 -5.89 8.22 5.69
N ASP A 107 -4.84 8.09 6.47
CA ASP A 107 -3.57 7.53 6.03
C ASP A 107 -3.77 6.06 5.65
N ALA A 108 -3.43 5.67 4.43
CA ALA A 108 -3.63 4.31 3.94
C ALA A 108 -2.61 3.31 4.49
N ASP A 109 -1.51 3.79 5.09
CA ASP A 109 -0.44 2.93 5.59
C ASP A 109 -0.66 2.54 7.08
N ASP A 110 -1.29 3.40 7.89
CA ASP A 110 -1.55 3.15 9.31
C ASP A 110 -3.01 3.31 9.77
N GLY A 111 -3.89 3.82 8.91
CA GLY A 111 -5.31 4.02 9.22
C GLY A 111 -5.64 5.27 10.03
N SER A 112 -4.66 6.13 10.31
CA SER A 112 -4.88 7.39 11.06
C SER A 112 -5.83 8.31 10.32
N ILE A 113 -6.84 8.83 11.02
CA ILE A 113 -7.75 9.83 10.45
C ILE A 113 -7.00 11.17 10.39
N ILE A 114 -6.85 11.72 9.18
CA ILE A 114 -6.22 13.02 8.96
C ILE A 114 -7.26 14.12 9.11
N TRP A 115 -8.44 13.92 8.50
CA TRP A 115 -9.58 14.79 8.68
C TRP A 115 -10.90 14.05 8.47
N GLN A 116 -11.95 14.62 9.04
CA GLN A 116 -13.35 14.28 8.79
C GLN A 116 -14.10 15.55 8.40
N LYS A 117 -15.01 15.43 7.43
CA LYS A 117 -15.88 16.51 7.00
C LYS A 117 -17.32 16.02 6.87
N SER A 118 -18.24 16.62 7.62
CA SER A 118 -19.68 16.46 7.35
C SER A 118 -20.09 17.35 6.17
N LEU A 119 -20.93 16.80 5.29
CA LEU A 119 -21.57 17.50 4.18
C LEU A 119 -22.96 18.03 4.54
N LEU A 120 -23.45 17.72 5.74
CA LEU A 120 -24.67 18.29 6.28
C LEU A 120 -24.44 19.77 6.64
N LYS A 121 -25.49 20.59 6.47
CA LYS A 121 -25.47 21.98 6.92
C LYS A 121 -25.60 22.04 8.44
N ALA A 122 -25.00 23.06 9.04
CA ALA A 122 -25.32 23.42 10.42
C ALA A 122 -26.80 23.84 10.50
N GLY A 123 -27.51 23.29 11.49
CA GLY A 123 -28.87 23.68 11.84
C GLY A 123 -28.92 24.88 12.77
#